data_AF-A0A7X7C4M3-F1
#
_entry.id   AF-A0A7X7C4M3-F1
#
_cell.length_a   1.000
_cell.length_b   1.000
_cell.length_c   1.000
_cell.angle_alpha   90.00
_cell.angle_beta   90.00
_cell.angle_gamma   90.00
#
_symmetry.space_group_name_H-M   'P 1'
#
loop_
_entity.id
_entity.type
_entity.pdbx_description
1 polymer ?
#
loop_
_entity_poly.entity_id
_entity_poly.type
_entity_poly.pdbx_seq_one_letter_code
_entity_poly.pdbx_strand_id
1 'polypeptide(L)'
;MSDSAHTVETILIESDFGELYIYKPKTRMATRKDFEKAIIKRCKNPKINTNGYFLNNSENLLDGIDIDLYQDDLMRGSGNELKSKFNAVFSSSALAVNNFSIVKKHLPKFTCFDYSNFDEAQFERQFKTGLSGTPPNLDFSIENKDVIIAFESKYLETTRKKEAKFADSYNKNKLDYLDDMWFDLIKKYKHSKLYLDVAQLIKHSIGLINHRRQNTKQKAIFVYLYWTPDNFNEFPNFTQHQKELAEFKKDINKSKDLKFISLTYNDFWNLYDDAIFQKHFDEMRNRYKIKI
;
A
#
# COMPACT_ATOMS: atom_id res chain seq x y z
N MET A 1 51.00 5.01 7.84
CA MET A 1 49.65 5.29 8.39
C MET A 1 48.68 5.06 7.25
N SER A 2 47.88 4.00 7.36
CA SER A 2 46.99 3.52 6.29
C SER A 2 45.69 4.31 6.28
N ASP A 3 45.41 5.00 5.17
CA ASP A 3 44.06 5.46 4.85
C ASP A 3 43.23 4.27 4.39
N SER A 4 42.28 3.84 5.23
CA SER A 4 41.27 2.87 4.85
C SER A 4 40.21 3.56 3.99
N ALA A 5 40.34 3.46 2.68
CA ALA A 5 39.26 3.77 1.74
C ALA A 5 38.06 2.87 2.07
N HIS A 6 36.98 3.46 2.58
CA HIS A 6 35.68 2.80 2.66
C HIS A 6 35.16 2.57 1.25
N THR A 7 35.34 1.35 0.74
CA THR A 7 34.67 0.86 -0.47
C THR A 7 33.17 0.81 -0.19
N VAL A 8 32.42 1.73 -0.79
CA VAL A 8 30.96 1.71 -0.81
C VAL A 8 30.54 0.54 -1.70
N GLU A 9 30.04 -0.54 -1.11
CA GLU A 9 29.46 -1.67 -1.85
C GLU A 9 28.34 -1.16 -2.77
N THR A 10 28.52 -1.37 -4.07
CA THR A 10 27.50 -1.13 -5.09
C THR A 10 26.52 -2.29 -5.04
N ILE A 11 25.31 -2.06 -4.51
CA ILE A 11 24.24 -3.05 -4.47
C ILE A 11 23.36 -2.85 -5.70
N LEU A 12 23.31 -3.85 -6.58
CA LEU A 12 22.36 -3.91 -7.69
C LEU A 12 21.00 -4.37 -7.12
N ILE A 13 19.95 -3.56 -7.29
CA ILE A 13 18.57 -3.91 -6.94
C ILE A 13 17.79 -3.96 -8.25
N GLU A 14 17.23 -5.13 -8.54
CA GLU A 14 16.44 -5.41 -9.74
C GLU A 14 14.96 -5.09 -9.43
N SER A 15 14.34 -4.25 -10.27
CA SER A 15 12.89 -4.01 -10.23
C SER A 15 12.14 -5.11 -10.99
N ASP A 16 10.83 -5.27 -10.74
CA ASP A 16 9.96 -6.20 -11.48
C ASP A 16 9.89 -5.89 -13.00
N PHE A 17 10.49 -4.78 -13.46
CA PHE A 17 10.60 -4.35 -14.86
C PHE A 17 12.06 -4.22 -15.37
N GLY A 18 13.05 -4.73 -14.63
CA GLY A 18 14.43 -4.85 -15.10
C GLY A 18 15.31 -3.59 -15.03
N GLU A 19 14.87 -2.51 -14.37
CA GLU A 19 15.69 -1.32 -14.19
C GLU A 19 16.74 -1.49 -13.06
N LEU A 20 17.99 -1.14 -13.36
CA LEU A 20 19.15 -1.13 -12.45
C LEU A 20 19.38 0.28 -11.87
N TYR A 21 19.44 0.40 -10.54
CA TYR A 21 19.67 1.69 -9.86
C TYR A 21 21.04 1.75 -9.16
N ILE A 22 21.74 2.87 -9.30
CA ILE A 22 23.01 3.15 -8.59
C ILE A 22 22.69 3.72 -7.20
N TYR A 23 23.19 3.07 -6.14
CA TYR A 23 23.06 3.52 -4.74
C TYR A 23 24.12 4.57 -4.39
N LYS A 24 23.70 5.75 -3.89
CA LYS A 24 24.58 6.76 -3.29
C LYS A 24 24.01 7.16 -1.91
N PRO A 25 24.51 6.60 -0.79
CA PRO A 25 23.91 6.80 0.51
C PRO A 25 24.04 8.25 0.99
N LYS A 26 22.94 8.86 1.46
CA LYS A 26 23.02 9.99 2.40
C LYS A 26 23.47 9.45 3.78
N THR A 27 24.44 10.11 4.40
CA THR A 27 25.09 9.71 5.68
C THR A 27 24.16 9.72 6.90
N ARG A 28 22.97 10.33 6.81
CA ARG A 28 21.96 10.36 7.87
C ARG A 28 20.71 9.62 7.44
N MET A 29 20.24 8.66 8.25
CA MET A 29 18.91 8.07 8.06
C MET A 29 17.84 9.15 8.19
N ALA A 30 17.14 9.42 7.10
CA ALA A 30 15.99 10.32 7.09
C ALA A 30 14.87 9.72 7.94
N THR A 31 14.30 10.54 8.80
CA THR A 31 13.16 10.17 9.63
C THR A 31 11.86 10.43 8.89
N ARG A 32 10.74 9.84 9.36
CA ARG A 32 9.41 10.18 8.83
C ARG A 32 9.16 11.69 8.78
N LYS A 33 9.59 12.43 9.81
CA LYS A 33 9.41 13.89 9.89
C LYS A 33 10.18 14.62 8.79
N ASP A 34 11.32 14.09 8.33
CA ASP A 34 12.08 14.70 7.24
C ASP A 34 11.30 14.58 5.93
N PHE A 35 10.66 13.42 5.67
CA PHE A 35 9.77 13.23 4.53
C PHE A 35 8.50 14.08 4.62
N GLU A 36 7.85 14.14 5.79
CA GLU A 36 6.67 15.01 6.00
C GLU A 36 7.02 16.47 5.70
N LYS A 37 8.13 16.99 6.22
CA LYS A 37 8.59 18.37 5.93
C LYS A 37 8.82 18.62 4.45
N ALA A 38 9.44 17.66 3.75
CA ALA A 38 9.69 17.81 2.31
C ALA A 38 8.38 17.83 1.51
N ILE A 39 7.42 16.96 1.85
CA ILE A 39 6.09 16.94 1.23
C ILE A 39 5.34 18.25 1.50
N ILE A 40 5.35 18.74 2.75
CA ILE A 40 4.73 20.03 3.11
C ILE A 40 5.34 21.16 2.29
N LYS A 41 6.67 21.25 2.24
CA LYS A 41 7.38 22.28 1.46
C LYS A 41 7.06 22.22 -0.04
N ARG A 42 6.82 21.02 -0.57
CA ARG A 42 6.48 20.81 -1.98
C ARG A 42 5.01 21.13 -2.29
N CYS A 43 4.13 21.01 -1.30
CA CYS A 43 2.73 21.39 -1.42
C CYS A 43 2.62 22.91 -1.49
N LYS A 44 2.35 23.45 -2.68
CA LYS A 44 2.21 24.89 -2.91
C LYS A 44 0.80 25.41 -2.62
N ASN A 45 -0.06 24.61 -1.99
CA ASN A 45 -1.45 24.98 -1.74
C ASN A 45 -1.50 25.92 -0.52
N PRO A 46 -1.95 27.18 -0.65
CA PRO A 46 -1.93 28.16 0.45
C PRO A 46 -2.89 27.80 1.59
N LYS A 47 -3.78 26.82 1.41
CA LYS A 47 -4.75 26.37 2.41
C LYS A 47 -4.17 25.39 3.43
N ILE A 48 -2.96 24.85 3.21
CA ILE A 48 -2.31 24.01 4.21
C ILE A 48 -1.78 24.88 5.35
N ASN A 49 -1.97 24.44 6.58
CA ASN A 49 -1.31 25.06 7.72
C ASN A 49 0.17 24.66 7.80
N THR A 50 0.91 25.28 8.73
CA THR A 50 2.35 25.04 8.95
C THR A 50 2.70 23.59 9.31
N ASN A 51 1.73 22.81 9.80
CA ASN A 51 1.90 21.40 10.14
C ASN A 51 1.52 20.46 8.99
N GLY A 52 1.13 20.99 7.83
CA GLY A 52 0.79 20.19 6.65
C GLY A 52 -0.64 19.67 6.61
N TYR A 53 -1.57 20.32 7.32
CA TYR A 53 -2.97 19.92 7.34
C TYR A 53 -3.85 20.95 6.63
N PHE A 54 -4.78 20.46 5.84
CA PHE A 54 -5.92 21.23 5.34
C PHE A 54 -6.96 21.45 6.44
N LEU A 55 -7.81 22.46 6.29
CA LEU A 55 -8.91 22.69 7.21
C LEU A 55 -10.03 21.67 6.96
N ASN A 56 -10.32 21.41 5.69
CA ASN A 56 -11.37 20.48 5.26
C ASN A 56 -10.80 19.34 4.41
N ASN A 57 -11.48 18.20 4.48
CA ASN A 57 -11.10 16.95 3.81
C ASN A 57 -11.04 17.13 2.28
N SER A 58 -12.00 17.88 1.74
CA SER A 58 -12.13 18.16 0.30
C SER A 58 -10.92 18.92 -0.26
N GLU A 59 -10.25 19.73 0.55
CA GLU A 59 -9.06 20.48 0.12
C GLU A 59 -7.83 19.58 -0.06
N ASN A 60 -7.88 18.36 0.50
CA ASN A 60 -6.84 17.35 0.29
C ASN A 60 -7.11 16.45 -0.93
N LEU A 61 -8.23 16.64 -1.63
CA LEU A 61 -8.56 15.87 -2.82
C LEU A 61 -7.96 16.48 -4.09
N LEU A 62 -7.86 15.69 -5.16
CA LEU A 62 -7.68 16.20 -6.51
C LEU A 62 -9.03 16.64 -7.11
N ASP A 63 -8.96 17.45 -8.16
CA ASP A 63 -10.14 17.96 -8.84
C ASP A 63 -10.96 16.81 -9.47
N GLY A 64 -12.29 16.94 -9.47
CA GLY A 64 -13.19 15.95 -10.04
C GLY A 64 -13.50 14.73 -9.16
N ILE A 65 -13.01 14.71 -7.92
CA ILE A 65 -13.38 13.70 -6.91
C ILE A 65 -14.57 14.19 -6.09
N ASP A 66 -15.69 13.50 -6.25
CA ASP A 66 -16.92 13.75 -5.51
C ASP A 66 -16.88 13.03 -4.14
N ILE A 67 -17.31 13.72 -3.07
CA ILE A 67 -17.26 13.19 -1.70
C ILE A 67 -18.08 11.91 -1.52
N ASP A 68 -19.19 11.80 -2.24
CA ASP A 68 -20.12 10.67 -2.23
C ASP A 68 -19.47 9.36 -2.71
N LEU A 69 -18.32 9.43 -3.42
CA LEU A 69 -17.60 8.25 -3.86
C LEU A 69 -16.95 7.48 -2.71
N TYR A 70 -16.64 8.13 -1.59
CA TYR A 70 -15.83 7.51 -0.54
C TYR A 70 -16.32 7.78 0.89
N GLN A 71 -17.14 8.81 1.12
CA GLN A 71 -17.48 9.25 2.49
C GLN A 71 -18.15 8.14 3.32
N ASP A 72 -19.19 7.50 2.78
CA ASP A 72 -19.90 6.42 3.45
C ASP A 72 -18.99 5.24 3.79
N ASP A 73 -18.10 4.88 2.87
CA ASP A 73 -17.15 3.79 3.03
C ASP A 73 -16.16 4.11 4.15
N LEU A 74 -15.54 5.30 4.13
CA LEU A 74 -14.59 5.73 5.16
C LEU A 74 -15.26 5.91 6.53
N MET A 75 -16.53 6.32 6.59
CA MET A 75 -17.28 6.43 7.85
C MET A 75 -17.64 5.07 8.47
N ARG A 76 -17.86 4.05 7.64
CA ARG A 76 -18.08 2.67 8.10
C ARG A 76 -16.78 1.97 8.48
N GLY A 77 -15.65 2.46 7.99
CA GLY A 77 -14.32 1.99 8.35
C GLY A 77 -14.04 2.08 9.85
N SER A 78 -13.20 1.18 10.33
CA SER A 78 -12.78 1.09 11.75
C SER A 78 -11.99 2.32 12.25
N GLY A 79 -11.55 3.20 11.35
CA GLY A 79 -10.77 4.38 11.67
C GLY A 79 -11.60 5.66 11.65
N ASN A 80 -11.51 6.50 12.69
CA ASN A 80 -11.99 7.89 12.67
C ASN A 80 -11.14 8.78 11.71
N GLU A 81 -10.68 8.25 10.58
CA GLU A 81 -9.63 8.83 9.75
C GLU A 81 -10.04 10.19 9.14
N LEU A 82 -11.33 10.34 8.84
CA LEU A 82 -11.94 11.57 8.34
C LEU A 82 -11.84 12.77 9.30
N LYS A 83 -11.59 12.56 10.59
CA LYS A 83 -11.62 13.67 11.58
C LYS A 83 -10.31 14.47 11.66
N SER A 84 -9.18 13.95 11.17
CA SER A 84 -7.92 14.73 11.14
C SER A 84 -6.82 14.13 10.27
N LYS A 85 -6.69 12.79 10.26
CA LYS A 85 -5.64 12.11 9.48
C LYS A 85 -5.84 12.29 7.98
N PHE A 86 -7.09 12.32 7.52
CA PHE A 86 -7.40 12.58 6.12
C PHE A 86 -6.94 13.97 5.68
N ASN A 87 -6.88 14.95 6.57
CA ASN A 87 -6.52 16.33 6.19
C ASN A 87 -5.01 16.55 6.04
N ALA A 88 -4.18 15.60 6.46
CA ALA A 88 -2.74 15.71 6.28
C ALA A 88 -2.37 15.55 4.80
N VAL A 89 -1.52 16.43 4.26
CA VAL A 89 -0.98 16.29 2.89
C VAL A 89 -0.21 14.97 2.70
N PHE A 90 0.27 14.39 3.79
CA PHE A 90 0.96 13.10 3.87
C PHE A 90 0.05 11.94 4.34
N SER A 91 -1.26 12.05 4.13
CA SER A 91 -2.26 11.03 4.49
C SER A 91 -2.27 9.88 3.49
N SER A 92 -2.14 8.64 3.99
CA SER A 92 -2.28 7.42 3.18
C SER A 92 -3.73 7.18 2.75
N SER A 93 -4.72 7.53 3.58
CA SER A 93 -6.14 7.45 3.23
C SER A 93 -6.50 8.43 2.12
N ALA A 94 -6.01 9.68 2.18
CA ALA A 94 -6.22 10.64 1.09
C ALA A 94 -5.49 10.21 -0.19
N LEU A 95 -4.30 9.61 -0.08
CA LEU A 95 -3.61 9.01 -1.23
C LEU A 95 -4.46 7.88 -1.85
N ALA A 96 -5.03 6.98 -1.06
CA ALA A 96 -5.90 5.91 -1.55
C ALA A 96 -7.16 6.47 -2.23
N VAL A 97 -7.87 7.39 -1.58
CA VAL A 97 -9.07 8.06 -2.14
C VAL A 97 -8.74 8.78 -3.43
N ASN A 98 -7.64 9.54 -3.48
CA ASN A 98 -7.21 10.23 -4.68
C ASN A 98 -6.91 9.26 -5.84
N ASN A 99 -6.38 8.07 -5.57
CA ASN A 99 -6.14 7.07 -6.63
C ASN A 99 -7.41 6.38 -7.12
N PHE A 100 -8.27 5.96 -6.18
CA PHE A 100 -9.29 4.97 -6.49
C PHE A 100 -10.70 5.55 -6.66
N SER A 101 -10.91 6.84 -6.37
CA SER A 101 -12.22 7.46 -6.60
C SER A 101 -12.57 7.50 -8.09
N ILE A 102 -11.60 7.80 -8.96
CA ILE A 102 -11.80 7.76 -10.42
C ILE A 102 -12.06 6.33 -10.91
N VAL A 103 -11.40 5.34 -10.30
CA VAL A 103 -11.62 3.91 -10.58
C VAL A 103 -13.04 3.54 -10.21
N LYS A 104 -13.49 3.86 -8.99
CA LYS A 104 -14.87 3.60 -8.54
C LYS A 104 -15.91 4.29 -9.42
N LYS A 105 -15.65 5.52 -9.87
CA LYS A 105 -16.53 6.30 -10.77
C LYS A 105 -16.67 5.67 -12.17
N HIS A 106 -15.62 5.02 -12.67
CA HIS A 106 -15.58 4.41 -14.00
C HIS A 106 -15.35 2.89 -13.93
N LEU A 107 -15.88 2.25 -12.90
CA LEU A 107 -15.55 0.89 -12.51
C LEU A 107 -15.66 -0.16 -13.64
N PRO A 108 -16.74 -0.20 -14.45
CA PRO A 108 -16.84 -1.19 -15.53
C PRO A 108 -15.78 -1.03 -16.64
N LYS A 109 -15.21 0.18 -16.78
CA LYS A 109 -14.17 0.49 -17.78
C LYS A 109 -12.76 0.24 -17.25
N PHE A 110 -12.60 0.07 -15.94
CA PHE A 110 -11.29 -0.16 -15.36
C PHE A 110 -10.83 -1.59 -15.63
N THR A 111 -9.60 -1.74 -16.14
CA THR A 111 -8.97 -3.04 -16.37
C THR A 111 -7.74 -3.15 -15.51
N CYS A 112 -7.60 -4.22 -14.72
CA CYS A 112 -6.51 -4.38 -13.77
C CYS A 112 -6.05 -5.84 -13.72
N PHE A 113 -4.75 -6.09 -13.94
CA PHE A 113 -4.13 -7.43 -13.92
C PHE A 113 -4.87 -8.47 -14.77
N ASP A 114 -5.26 -8.10 -15.99
CA ASP A 114 -6.01 -8.91 -16.96
C ASP A 114 -7.49 -9.13 -16.64
N TYR A 115 -8.03 -8.46 -15.61
CA TYR A 115 -9.45 -8.48 -15.27
C TYR A 115 -10.12 -7.13 -15.58
N SER A 116 -11.39 -7.15 -15.95
CA SER A 116 -12.19 -5.98 -16.31
C SER A 116 -13.65 -6.18 -15.92
N ASN A 117 -14.52 -5.22 -16.26
CA ASN A 117 -15.96 -5.30 -15.99
C ASN A 117 -16.27 -5.53 -14.50
N PHE A 118 -15.56 -4.81 -13.63
CA PHE A 118 -15.84 -4.80 -12.20
C PHE A 118 -17.23 -4.20 -11.95
N ASP A 119 -17.97 -4.76 -11.00
CA ASP A 119 -19.32 -4.34 -10.63
C ASP A 119 -19.44 -3.92 -9.16
N GLU A 120 -18.46 -4.27 -8.32
CA GLU A 120 -18.36 -3.82 -6.94
C GLU A 120 -17.03 -3.10 -6.68
N ALA A 121 -17.09 -1.99 -5.93
CA ALA A 121 -15.91 -1.28 -5.45
C ALA A 121 -16.20 -0.61 -4.09
N GLN A 122 -15.25 -0.72 -3.16
CA GLN A 122 -15.44 -0.24 -1.80
C GLN A 122 -14.12 0.18 -1.16
N PHE A 123 -14.11 1.36 -0.52
CA PHE A 123 -13.03 1.79 0.37
C PHE A 123 -13.18 1.17 1.77
N GLU A 124 -12.07 0.99 2.48
CA GLU A 124 -12.06 0.50 3.87
C GLU A 124 -12.86 -0.80 4.09
N ARG A 125 -12.89 -1.69 3.08
CA ARG A 125 -13.68 -2.92 3.15
C ARG A 125 -13.07 -3.88 4.17
N GLN A 126 -13.92 -4.38 5.07
CA GLN A 126 -13.53 -5.34 6.09
C GLN A 126 -13.50 -6.77 5.55
N PHE A 127 -12.37 -7.45 5.73
CA PHE A 127 -12.20 -8.85 5.36
C PHE A 127 -11.98 -9.71 6.60
N LYS A 128 -13.03 -10.37 7.07
CA LYS A 128 -12.98 -11.21 8.28
C LYS A 128 -12.03 -12.39 8.08
N THR A 129 -11.13 -12.62 9.03
CA THR A 129 -10.24 -13.80 9.06
C THR A 129 -10.93 -15.06 9.60
N GLY A 130 -12.18 -14.96 10.07
CA GLY A 130 -12.86 -16.03 10.79
C GLY A 130 -12.50 -16.11 12.28
N LEU A 131 -11.55 -15.28 12.75
CA LEU A 131 -11.25 -15.11 14.16
C LEU A 131 -12.14 -14.06 14.81
N SER A 132 -12.25 -14.10 16.14
CA SER A 132 -12.85 -13.01 16.92
C SER A 132 -11.96 -11.76 16.94
N GLY A 133 -12.58 -10.60 17.16
CA GLY A 133 -11.89 -9.30 17.20
C GLY A 133 -12.18 -8.43 15.99
N THR A 134 -11.41 -7.35 15.83
CA THR A 134 -11.56 -6.40 14.73
C THR A 134 -11.01 -6.99 13.44
N PRO A 135 -11.83 -7.17 12.39
CA PRO A 135 -11.33 -7.64 11.11
C PRO A 135 -10.39 -6.60 10.49
N PRO A 136 -9.40 -7.04 9.69
CA PRO A 136 -8.57 -6.12 8.92
C PRO A 136 -9.39 -5.38 7.85
N ASN A 137 -9.16 -4.07 7.71
CA ASN A 137 -9.71 -3.26 6.61
C ASN A 137 -8.67 -3.15 5.50
N LEU A 138 -9.07 -3.35 4.24
CA LEU A 138 -8.25 -2.99 3.09
C LEU A 138 -8.66 -1.62 2.56
N ASP A 139 -7.67 -0.80 2.21
CA ASP A 139 -7.90 0.61 1.84
C ASP A 139 -8.86 0.74 0.64
N PHE A 140 -8.77 -0.17 -0.34
CA PHE A 140 -9.70 -0.25 -1.46
C PHE A 140 -9.86 -1.68 -1.97
N SER A 141 -11.01 -2.01 -2.54
CA SER A 141 -11.23 -3.29 -3.23
C SER A 141 -12.14 -3.10 -4.43
N ILE A 142 -11.91 -3.92 -5.46
CA ILE A 142 -12.79 -4.08 -6.62
C ILE A 142 -13.07 -5.56 -6.83
N GLU A 143 -14.27 -5.87 -7.29
CA GLU A 143 -14.72 -7.25 -7.41
C GLU A 143 -15.64 -7.41 -8.63
N ASN A 144 -15.60 -8.62 -9.19
CA ASN A 144 -16.60 -9.16 -10.10
C ASN A 144 -16.75 -10.67 -9.81
N LYS A 145 -17.58 -11.37 -10.59
CA LYS A 145 -17.80 -12.82 -10.45
C LYS A 145 -16.53 -13.69 -10.51
N ASP A 146 -15.47 -13.21 -11.18
CA ASP A 146 -14.26 -13.97 -11.49
C ASP A 146 -13.08 -13.65 -10.56
N VAL A 147 -13.01 -12.43 -10.02
CA VAL A 147 -11.91 -11.98 -9.16
C VAL A 147 -12.35 -10.96 -8.10
N ILE A 148 -11.69 -11.01 -6.96
CA ILE A 148 -11.58 -9.90 -6.01
C ILE A 148 -10.13 -9.40 -5.98
N ILE A 149 -9.95 -8.10 -6.19
CA ILE A 149 -8.66 -7.42 -6.12
C ILE A 149 -8.74 -6.40 -4.99
N ALA A 150 -7.93 -6.60 -3.96
CA ALA A 150 -7.87 -5.69 -2.83
C ALA A 150 -6.51 -5.01 -2.74
N PHE A 151 -6.53 -3.74 -2.36
CA PHE A 151 -5.38 -2.85 -2.34
C PHE A 151 -5.13 -2.40 -0.90
N GLU A 152 -3.88 -2.57 -0.46
CA GLU A 152 -3.34 -1.91 0.72
C GLU A 152 -2.41 -0.77 0.26
N SER A 153 -2.76 0.46 0.63
CA SER A 153 -2.05 1.69 0.35
C SER A 153 -1.08 2.04 1.48
N LYS A 154 0.16 2.38 1.11
CA LYS A 154 1.15 2.94 2.02
C LYS A 154 1.74 4.22 1.43
N TYR A 155 1.79 5.25 2.26
CA TYR A 155 2.48 6.49 1.92
C TYR A 155 3.82 6.59 2.66
N LEU A 156 3.80 6.92 3.95
CA LEU A 156 5.00 7.14 4.76
C LEU A 156 5.20 6.06 5.83
N GLU A 157 4.43 4.98 5.77
CA GLU A 157 4.54 3.84 6.67
C GLU A 157 5.87 3.11 6.49
N THR A 158 6.38 3.05 5.25
CA THR A 158 7.66 2.43 4.86
C THR A 158 8.89 3.13 5.45
N THR A 159 8.71 4.30 6.08
CA THR A 159 9.80 5.05 6.72
C THR A 159 10.01 4.68 8.19
N ARG A 160 9.25 3.73 8.73
CA ARG A 160 9.37 3.29 10.12
C ARG A 160 9.30 1.78 10.22
N LYS A 161 10.09 1.21 11.12
CA LYS A 161 9.99 -0.21 11.43
C LYS A 161 8.75 -0.51 12.27
N LYS A 162 8.10 -1.62 11.98
CA LYS A 162 7.00 -2.21 12.75
C LYS A 162 7.40 -3.62 13.20
N GLU A 163 7.00 -3.96 14.41
CA GLU A 163 7.16 -5.31 14.94
C GLU A 163 5.97 -6.16 14.48
N ALA A 164 6.25 -7.30 13.86
CA ALA A 164 5.23 -8.24 13.42
C ALA A 164 4.62 -8.99 14.62
N LYS A 165 3.39 -8.58 15.01
CA LYS A 165 2.65 -9.15 16.14
C LYS A 165 1.44 -9.96 15.68
N PHE A 166 1.35 -11.18 16.18
CA PHE A 166 0.22 -12.09 16.00
C PHE A 166 -0.33 -12.49 17.36
N ALA A 167 -1.66 -12.46 17.49
CA ALA A 167 -2.34 -13.02 18.66
C ALA A 167 -2.28 -14.55 18.60
N ASP A 168 -2.38 -15.22 19.74
CA ASP A 168 -2.29 -16.69 19.80
C ASP A 168 -3.41 -17.40 19.03
N SER A 169 -4.51 -16.70 18.74
CA SER A 169 -5.61 -17.19 17.88
C SER A 169 -5.20 -17.44 16.43
N TYR A 170 -4.06 -16.91 15.96
CA TYR A 170 -3.52 -17.17 14.63
C TYR A 170 -2.77 -18.51 14.62
N ASN A 171 -3.51 -19.61 14.72
CA ASN A 171 -2.99 -20.97 14.76
C ASN A 171 -3.86 -21.95 13.95
N LYS A 172 -3.30 -23.13 13.68
CA LYS A 172 -3.91 -24.16 12.81
C LYS A 172 -5.28 -24.64 13.30
N ASN A 173 -5.53 -24.66 14.60
CA ASN A 173 -6.82 -25.11 15.14
C ASN A 173 -7.95 -24.11 14.90
N LYS A 174 -7.65 -22.81 14.78
CA LYS A 174 -8.64 -21.74 14.58
C LYS A 174 -8.78 -21.30 13.12
N LEU A 175 -7.78 -21.62 12.30
CA LEU A 175 -7.68 -21.27 10.89
C LEU A 175 -7.42 -22.52 10.05
N ASP A 176 -8.18 -23.59 10.30
CA ASP A 176 -8.00 -24.92 9.70
C ASP A 176 -8.18 -24.98 8.17
N TYR A 177 -8.78 -23.94 7.60
CA TYR A 177 -8.94 -23.76 6.16
C TYR A 177 -7.68 -23.22 5.45
N LEU A 178 -6.63 -22.86 6.18
CA LEU A 178 -5.36 -22.40 5.62
C LEU A 178 -4.36 -23.54 5.46
N ASP A 179 -3.56 -23.48 4.40
CA ASP A 179 -2.39 -24.34 4.23
C ASP A 179 -1.32 -24.08 5.32
N ASP A 180 -0.54 -25.11 5.64
CA ASP A 180 0.51 -25.07 6.67
C ASP A 180 1.55 -23.97 6.45
N MET A 181 1.81 -23.60 5.19
CA MET A 181 2.72 -22.52 4.85
C MET A 181 2.38 -21.19 5.53
N TRP A 182 1.10 -20.91 5.83
CA TRP A 182 0.70 -19.66 6.48
C TRP A 182 1.18 -19.62 7.94
N PHE A 183 1.19 -20.77 8.62
CA PHE A 183 1.68 -20.86 10.00
C PHE A 183 3.20 -20.82 10.05
N ASP A 184 3.88 -21.39 9.05
CA ASP A 184 5.33 -21.23 8.88
C ASP A 184 5.70 -19.76 8.63
N LEU A 185 4.93 -19.06 7.80
CA LEU A 185 5.11 -17.64 7.53
C LEU A 185 4.90 -16.79 8.80
N ILE A 186 3.82 -17.05 9.56
CA ILE A 186 3.57 -16.41 10.85
C ILE A 186 4.74 -16.65 11.81
N LYS A 187 5.19 -17.90 11.94
CA LYS A 187 6.31 -18.28 12.81
C LYS A 187 7.61 -17.60 12.41
N LYS A 188 7.93 -17.57 11.11
CA LYS A 188 9.11 -16.92 10.55
C LYS A 188 9.18 -15.44 10.93
N TYR A 189 8.07 -14.73 10.76
CA TYR A 189 8.06 -13.27 10.94
C TYR A 189 7.67 -12.82 12.35
N LYS A 190 7.15 -13.67 13.23
CA LYS A 190 6.73 -13.29 14.59
C LYS A 190 7.89 -12.57 15.32
N HIS A 191 7.60 -11.38 15.88
CA HIS A 191 8.56 -10.50 16.57
C HIS A 191 9.66 -9.88 15.70
N SER A 192 9.67 -10.11 14.39
CA SER A 192 10.58 -9.42 13.48
C SER A 192 10.25 -7.93 13.42
N LYS A 193 11.26 -7.07 13.44
CA LYS A 193 11.12 -5.61 13.38
C LYS A 193 11.62 -5.08 12.03
N LEU A 194 10.68 -4.84 11.12
CA LEU A 194 10.90 -4.64 9.69
C LEU A 194 10.25 -3.32 9.23
N TYR A 195 10.74 -2.70 8.17
CA TYR A 195 10.05 -1.59 7.50
C TYR A 195 8.79 -2.04 6.76
N LEU A 196 8.71 -3.32 6.38
CA LEU A 196 7.50 -3.97 5.90
C LEU A 196 6.59 -4.40 7.06
N ASP A 197 5.30 -4.04 7.01
CA ASP A 197 4.31 -4.51 8.00
C ASP A 197 3.81 -5.92 7.67
N VAL A 198 4.68 -6.91 7.86
CA VAL A 198 4.42 -8.29 7.44
C VAL A 198 3.20 -8.89 8.16
N ALA A 199 3.01 -8.54 9.44
CA ALA A 199 1.85 -9.01 10.19
C ALA A 199 0.54 -8.45 9.64
N GLN A 200 0.53 -7.18 9.22
CA GLN A 200 -0.62 -6.61 8.54
C GLN A 200 -0.91 -7.36 7.22
N LEU A 201 0.10 -7.52 6.36
CA LEU A 201 -0.08 -8.19 5.05
C LEU A 201 -0.60 -9.62 5.19
N ILE A 202 -0.09 -10.39 6.14
CA ILE A 202 -0.55 -11.76 6.42
C ILE A 202 -2.01 -11.75 6.89
N LYS A 203 -2.41 -10.82 7.77
CA LYS A 203 -3.79 -10.72 8.26
C LYS A 203 -4.78 -10.38 7.14
N HIS A 204 -4.44 -9.42 6.27
CA HIS A 204 -5.27 -9.09 5.10
C HIS A 204 -5.40 -10.29 4.15
N SER A 205 -4.29 -10.98 3.89
CA SER A 205 -4.26 -12.17 3.05
C SER A 205 -5.21 -13.26 3.57
N ILE A 206 -5.15 -13.56 4.87
CA ILE A 206 -6.06 -14.53 5.51
C ILE A 206 -7.52 -14.06 5.40
N GLY A 207 -7.79 -12.77 5.61
CA GLY A 207 -9.12 -12.20 5.45
C GLY A 207 -9.69 -12.39 4.04
N LEU A 208 -8.88 -12.14 3.01
CA LEU A 208 -9.26 -12.32 1.61
C LEU A 208 -9.50 -13.79 1.26
N ILE A 209 -8.60 -14.68 1.71
CA ILE A 209 -8.76 -16.13 1.51
C ILE A 209 -10.06 -16.61 2.13
N ASN A 210 -10.36 -16.16 3.36
CA ASN A 210 -11.60 -16.51 4.04
C ASN A 210 -12.85 -15.99 3.32
N HIS A 211 -12.79 -14.76 2.79
CA HIS A 211 -13.88 -14.18 2.00
C HIS A 211 -14.21 -15.03 0.76
N ARG A 212 -13.18 -15.42 0.01
CA ARG A 212 -13.31 -16.26 -1.20
C ARG A 212 -13.85 -17.67 -0.92
N ARG A 213 -13.87 -18.14 0.33
CA ARG A 213 -14.45 -19.46 0.65
C ARG A 213 -15.92 -19.59 0.25
N GLN A 214 -16.64 -18.47 0.18
CA GLN A 214 -18.03 -18.45 -0.26
C GLN A 214 -18.18 -18.60 -1.78
N ASN A 215 -17.13 -18.27 -2.55
CA ASN A 215 -17.06 -18.43 -4.00
C ASN A 215 -15.67 -18.93 -4.42
N THR A 216 -15.46 -20.25 -4.33
CA THR A 216 -14.15 -20.88 -4.56
C THR A 216 -13.63 -20.77 -5.99
N LYS A 217 -14.48 -20.41 -6.96
CA LYS A 217 -14.09 -20.19 -8.36
C LYS A 217 -13.45 -18.81 -8.57
N GLN A 218 -13.87 -17.82 -7.78
CA GLN A 218 -13.32 -16.48 -7.83
C GLN A 218 -11.83 -16.50 -7.46
N LYS A 219 -11.00 -15.68 -8.10
CA LYS A 219 -9.59 -15.49 -7.73
C LYS A 219 -9.46 -14.39 -6.68
N ALA A 220 -8.44 -14.47 -5.83
CA ALA A 220 -8.10 -13.40 -4.90
C ALA A 220 -6.72 -12.85 -5.24
N ILE A 221 -6.66 -11.53 -5.47
CA ILE A 221 -5.43 -10.79 -5.70
C ILE A 221 -5.28 -9.76 -4.58
N PHE A 222 -4.17 -9.84 -3.86
CA PHE A 222 -3.81 -8.84 -2.87
C PHE A 222 -2.69 -7.96 -3.41
N VAL A 223 -2.96 -6.67 -3.52
CA VAL A 223 -2.06 -5.66 -4.07
C VAL A 223 -1.53 -4.78 -2.94
N TYR A 224 -0.23 -4.80 -2.73
CA TYR A 224 0.47 -3.86 -1.86
C TYR A 224 0.99 -2.68 -2.68
N LEU A 225 0.32 -1.53 -2.57
CA LEU A 225 0.75 -0.27 -3.19
C LEU A 225 1.49 0.59 -2.18
N TYR A 226 2.66 1.07 -2.56
CA TYR A 226 3.46 1.92 -1.69
C TYR A 226 4.08 3.09 -2.43
N TRP A 227 4.19 4.21 -1.74
CA TRP A 227 4.86 5.39 -2.26
C TRP A 227 6.36 5.35 -1.99
N THR A 228 7.12 5.91 -2.92
CA THR A 228 8.55 6.19 -2.79
C THR A 228 8.83 7.60 -3.34
N PRO A 229 9.80 8.35 -2.78
CA PRO A 229 10.31 9.54 -3.46
C PRO A 229 11.14 9.12 -4.69
N ASP A 230 11.30 10.02 -5.66
CA ASP A 230 12.06 9.74 -6.89
C ASP A 230 13.51 9.34 -6.62
N ASN A 231 14.10 9.83 -5.54
CA ASN A 231 15.44 9.49 -5.06
C ASN A 231 15.42 8.54 -3.85
N PHE A 232 14.47 7.59 -3.81
CA PHE A 232 14.36 6.62 -2.71
C PHE A 232 15.66 5.84 -2.44
N ASN A 233 16.46 5.61 -3.49
CA ASN A 233 17.75 4.93 -3.41
C ASN A 233 18.79 5.69 -2.58
N GLU A 234 18.59 6.98 -2.29
CA GLU A 234 19.46 7.75 -1.38
C GLU A 234 19.15 7.47 0.10
N PHE A 235 18.06 6.74 0.39
CA PHE A 235 17.50 6.56 1.73
C PHE A 235 17.45 5.09 2.15
N PRO A 236 18.21 4.69 3.19
CA PRO A 236 18.30 3.28 3.63
C PRO A 236 16.97 2.63 4.03
N ASN A 237 15.98 3.39 4.51
CA ASN A 237 14.69 2.85 4.91
C ASN A 237 13.90 2.28 3.72
N PHE A 238 13.95 2.92 2.55
CA PHE A 238 13.26 2.44 1.36
C PHE A 238 14.00 1.26 0.71
N THR A 239 15.32 1.31 0.64
CA THR A 239 16.10 0.18 0.09
C THR A 239 16.01 -1.06 0.99
N GLN A 240 15.97 -0.89 2.31
CA GLN A 240 15.72 -2.00 3.24
C GLN A 240 14.29 -2.53 3.12
N HIS A 241 13.28 -1.65 3.02
CA HIS A 241 11.89 -2.06 2.78
C HIS A 241 11.75 -2.90 1.49
N GLN A 242 12.41 -2.51 0.39
CA GLN A 242 12.39 -3.28 -0.85
C GLN A 242 12.99 -4.69 -0.69
N LYS A 243 14.10 -4.82 0.06
CA LYS A 243 14.70 -6.13 0.36
C LYS A 243 13.75 -7.02 1.16
N GLU A 244 13.14 -6.47 2.20
CA GLU A 244 12.17 -7.17 3.05
C GLU A 244 10.92 -7.59 2.25
N LEU A 245 10.44 -6.72 1.35
CA LEU A 245 9.33 -7.00 0.44
C LEU A 245 9.68 -8.10 -0.56
N ALA A 246 10.88 -8.09 -1.14
CA ALA A 246 11.33 -9.13 -2.05
C ALA A 246 11.41 -10.50 -1.36
N GLU A 247 11.91 -10.54 -0.12
CA GLU A 247 11.91 -11.77 0.69
C GLU A 247 10.49 -12.25 0.99
N PHE A 248 9.62 -11.34 1.45
CA PHE A 248 8.23 -11.67 1.75
C PHE A 248 7.47 -12.19 0.53
N LYS A 249 7.65 -11.56 -0.65
CA LYS A 249 7.08 -12.00 -1.93
C LYS A 249 7.43 -13.45 -2.24
N LYS A 250 8.70 -13.85 -2.03
CA LYS A 250 9.15 -15.24 -2.27
C LYS A 250 8.41 -16.24 -1.39
N ASP A 251 8.06 -15.85 -0.18
CA ASP A 251 7.36 -16.75 0.74
C ASP A 251 5.84 -16.76 0.52
N ILE A 252 5.20 -15.59 0.40
CA ILE A 252 3.74 -15.51 0.26
C ILE A 252 3.26 -16.07 -1.09
N ASN A 253 4.03 -15.91 -2.17
CA ASN A 253 3.65 -16.42 -3.50
C ASN A 253 3.77 -17.94 -3.64
N LYS A 254 4.19 -18.65 -2.59
CA LYS A 254 3.98 -20.11 -2.51
C LYS A 254 2.50 -20.46 -2.33
N SER A 255 1.66 -19.50 -1.95
CA SER A 255 0.22 -19.69 -1.76
C SER A 255 -0.48 -19.96 -3.07
N LYS A 256 -1.37 -20.96 -3.07
CA LYS A 256 -2.25 -21.27 -4.20
C LYS A 256 -3.59 -20.53 -4.13
N ASP A 257 -3.90 -19.96 -2.98
CA ASP A 257 -5.21 -19.38 -2.69
C ASP A 257 -5.25 -17.86 -2.89
N LEU A 258 -4.08 -17.23 -2.98
CA LEU A 258 -3.92 -15.80 -3.11
C LEU A 258 -2.74 -15.48 -4.01
N LYS A 259 -2.95 -14.57 -4.97
CA LYS A 259 -1.84 -13.94 -5.71
C LYS A 259 -1.45 -12.64 -4.99
N PHE A 260 -0.21 -12.52 -4.56
CA PHE A 260 0.30 -11.28 -3.99
C PHE A 260 1.08 -10.48 -5.03
N ILE A 261 0.68 -9.22 -5.23
CA ILE A 261 1.31 -8.27 -6.13
C ILE A 261 1.78 -7.08 -5.29
N SER A 262 2.95 -6.54 -5.62
CA SER A 262 3.43 -5.31 -4.99
C SER A 262 3.91 -4.35 -6.07
N LEU A 263 3.53 -3.08 -5.99
CA LEU A 263 3.93 -2.05 -6.94
C LEU A 263 4.18 -0.73 -6.21
N THR A 264 5.07 0.09 -6.74
CA THR A 264 5.06 1.50 -6.34
C THR A 264 3.84 2.20 -6.95
N TYR A 265 3.42 3.32 -6.37
CA TYR A 265 2.40 4.16 -7.00
C TYR A 265 2.82 4.66 -8.39
N ASN A 266 4.12 4.94 -8.60
CA ASN A 266 4.64 5.31 -9.92
C ASN A 266 4.44 4.18 -10.94
N ASP A 267 4.75 2.92 -10.57
CA ASP A 267 4.51 1.77 -11.43
C ASP A 267 3.01 1.62 -11.72
N PHE A 268 2.17 1.74 -10.69
CA PHE A 268 0.72 1.64 -10.83
C PHE A 268 0.18 2.67 -11.85
N TRP A 269 0.58 3.94 -11.77
CA TRP A 269 0.17 4.97 -12.73
C TRP A 269 0.68 4.76 -14.16
N ASN A 270 1.76 3.99 -14.33
CA ASN A 270 2.31 3.67 -15.65
C ASN A 270 1.59 2.51 -16.33
N LEU A 271 0.79 1.73 -15.60
CA LEU A 271 0.01 0.63 -16.16
C LEU A 271 -1.22 1.08 -16.96
N TYR A 272 -1.62 2.35 -16.86
CA TYR A 272 -2.87 2.84 -17.45
C TYR A 272 -2.61 3.97 -18.44
N ASP A 273 -2.96 3.71 -19.70
CA ASP A 273 -2.84 4.60 -20.84
C ASP A 273 -4.21 5.06 -21.40
N ASP A 274 -5.32 4.45 -20.95
CA ASP A 274 -6.67 4.91 -21.28
C ASP A 274 -6.86 6.37 -20.87
N ALA A 275 -7.36 7.19 -21.79
CA ALA A 275 -7.46 8.64 -21.65
C ALA A 275 -8.26 9.09 -20.41
N ILE A 276 -9.23 8.31 -19.95
CA ILE A 276 -10.04 8.62 -18.76
C ILE A 276 -9.16 8.59 -17.51
N PHE A 277 -8.33 7.56 -17.36
CA PHE A 277 -7.49 7.36 -16.19
C PHE A 277 -6.15 8.10 -16.30
N GLN A 278 -5.60 8.21 -17.51
CA GLN A 278 -4.31 8.85 -17.77
C GLN A 278 -4.26 10.28 -17.26
N LYS A 279 -5.26 11.11 -17.60
CA LYS A 279 -5.33 12.51 -17.15
C LYS A 279 -5.31 12.60 -15.62
N HIS A 280 -6.10 11.76 -14.95
CA HIS A 280 -6.16 11.75 -13.49
C HIS A 280 -4.82 11.30 -12.87
N PHE A 281 -4.21 10.26 -13.42
CA PHE A 281 -2.92 9.78 -12.94
C PHE A 281 -1.75 10.74 -13.26
N ASP A 282 -1.88 11.61 -14.25
CA ASP A 282 -0.96 12.75 -14.44
C ASP A 282 -1.05 13.76 -13.30
N GLU A 283 -2.25 14.07 -12.82
CA GLU A 283 -2.43 14.93 -11.64
C GLU A 283 -1.87 14.28 -10.36
N MET A 284 -2.07 12.96 -10.23
CA MET A 284 -1.45 12.17 -9.16
C MET A 284 0.07 12.24 -9.21
N ARG A 285 0.67 12.05 -10.39
CA ARG A 285 2.12 12.20 -10.61
C ARG A 285 2.58 13.61 -10.21
N ASN A 286 1.91 14.66 -10.68
CA ASN A 286 2.27 16.05 -10.36
C ASN A 286 2.29 16.36 -8.85
N ARG A 287 1.41 15.69 -8.10
CA ARG A 287 1.27 15.87 -6.66
C ARG A 287 2.25 15.03 -5.85
N TYR A 288 2.38 13.75 -6.19
CA TYR A 288 3.03 12.75 -5.34
C TYR A 288 4.42 12.34 -5.85
N LYS A 289 4.76 12.61 -7.12
CA LYS A 289 6.11 12.38 -7.63
C LYS A 289 7.05 13.49 -7.15
N ILE A 290 7.82 13.19 -6.12
CA ILE A 290 8.63 14.17 -5.38
C ILE A 290 10.05 13.63 -5.19
N LYS A 291 11.05 14.46 -5.49
CA LYS A 291 12.43 14.26 -5.09
C LYS A 291 12.70 15.01 -3.76
N ILE A 292 13.38 14.35 -2.82
CA ILE A 292 13.58 14.84 -1.43
C ILE A 292 15.03 15.11 -1.08
#